data_AF-A0A7Y2HK64-F1
#
_entry.id   AF-A0A7Y2HK64-F1
#
_cell.length_a   1.000
_cell.length_b   1.000
_cell.length_c   1.000
_cell.angle_alpha   90.00
_cell.angle_beta   90.00
_cell.angle_gamma   90.00
#
_symmetry.space_group_name_H-M   'P 1'
#
loop_
_entity.id
_entity.type
_entity.pdbx_description
1 polymer ?
#
loop_
_entity_poly.entity_id
_entity_poly.type
_entity_poly.pdbx_seq_one_letter_code
_entity_poly.pdbx_strand_id
1 'polypeptide(L)'
;VLRHGDQGIVYGNFFLNNYGGVRVREGQGHFIFNNYFHTTSSRTIYLQNDDSDPLADINIFFNTIINCEEVRLGGSGNDKPRNVTFANNIFIQPKDDLFDNPTGTENWINNISMGSLGMSRPQGIVEADPLLLINDEGYYELSESSPAINAAKGGYPSLPEFMGVEYDHMIDLDLMQQSRPDNVNLKDIGCSEFPNEKVVQPFAHPNNTGPEYLW
;
A
#
# COMPACT_ATOMS: atom_id res chain seq x y z
N VAL A 1 1.33 1.14 14.08
CA VAL A 1 2.53 0.30 14.34
C VAL A 1 2.03 -1.10 14.64
N LEU A 2 2.51 -2.11 13.92
CA LEU A 2 2.37 -3.52 14.30
C LEU A 2 3.53 -3.82 15.24
N ARG A 3 3.21 -3.83 16.54
CA ARG A 3 4.19 -3.78 17.62
C ARG A 3 4.64 -5.16 18.08
N HIS A 4 3.73 -6.13 18.03
CA HIS A 4 3.85 -7.54 18.40
C HIS A 4 2.72 -8.33 17.73
N GLY A 5 2.86 -9.66 17.68
CA GLY A 5 1.83 -10.59 17.22
C GLY A 5 1.85 -10.80 15.70
N ASP A 6 1.23 -11.88 15.24
CA ASP A 6 1.24 -12.29 13.83
C ASP A 6 -0.06 -11.92 13.12
N GLN A 7 -0.02 -11.92 11.78
CA GLN A 7 -1.18 -11.83 10.90
C GLN A 7 -2.02 -10.55 11.06
N GLY A 8 -1.43 -9.50 11.61
CA GLY A 8 -2.01 -8.15 11.62
C GLY A 8 -2.34 -7.64 10.22
N ILE A 9 -3.52 -7.03 10.08
CA ILE A 9 -4.05 -6.51 8.82
C ILE A 9 -4.21 -4.98 8.93
N VAL A 10 -3.65 -4.25 7.97
CA VAL A 10 -3.76 -2.79 7.82
C VAL A 10 -4.34 -2.50 6.44
N TYR A 11 -5.62 -2.15 6.37
CA TYR A 11 -6.29 -1.96 5.09
C TYR A 11 -7.33 -0.84 5.08
N GLY A 12 -7.56 -0.26 3.89
CA GLY A 12 -8.59 0.77 3.69
C GLY A 12 -8.31 2.09 4.39
N ASN A 13 -7.03 2.42 4.66
CA ASN A 13 -6.65 3.62 5.42
C ASN A 13 -6.16 4.75 4.50
N PHE A 14 -6.37 5.99 4.96
CA PHE A 14 -5.74 7.19 4.41
C PHE A 14 -4.63 7.67 5.34
N PHE A 15 -3.43 7.90 4.81
CA PHE A 15 -2.29 8.50 5.49
C PHE A 15 -1.96 9.83 4.81
N LEU A 16 -2.45 10.93 5.37
CA LEU A 16 -2.41 12.27 4.75
C LEU A 16 -1.52 13.22 5.56
N ASN A 17 -0.57 13.88 4.90
CA ASN A 17 0.30 14.91 5.51
C ASN A 17 0.97 14.44 6.82
N ASN A 18 1.31 13.16 6.89
CA ASN A 18 1.70 12.52 8.14
C ASN A 18 3.21 12.55 8.36
N TYR A 19 3.66 12.37 9.60
CA TYR A 19 5.09 12.18 9.86
C TYR A 19 5.58 10.86 9.29
N GLY A 20 4.80 9.78 9.33
CA GLY A 20 5.13 8.50 8.68
C GLY A 20 3.86 7.71 8.39
N GLY A 21 3.98 6.44 8.00
CA GLY A 21 2.83 5.58 7.76
C GLY A 21 2.82 4.33 8.63
N VAL A 22 3.03 3.16 8.01
CA VAL A 22 2.95 1.87 8.68
C VAL A 22 4.34 1.41 9.12
N ARG A 23 4.51 1.15 10.41
CA ARG A 23 5.71 0.49 10.94
C ARG A 23 5.37 -0.93 11.37
N VAL A 24 6.09 -1.90 10.82
CA VAL A 24 6.06 -3.31 11.23
C VAL A 24 7.34 -3.56 12.01
N ARG A 25 7.19 -3.88 13.29
CA ARG A 25 8.33 -4.03 14.19
C ARG A 25 8.67 -5.49 14.47
N GLU A 26 7.65 -6.29 14.76
CA GLU A 26 7.77 -7.70 15.17
C GLU A 26 6.58 -8.46 14.56
N GLY A 27 6.73 -9.78 14.44
CA GLY A 27 5.69 -10.69 13.95
C GLY A 27 5.77 -11.02 12.46
N GLN A 28 4.91 -11.95 12.05
CA GLN A 28 4.95 -12.59 10.73
C GLN A 28 3.58 -12.58 10.05
N GLY A 29 3.57 -12.72 8.73
CA GLY A 29 2.33 -12.91 7.96
C GLY A 29 1.44 -11.65 7.92
N HIS A 30 2.00 -10.46 8.06
CA HIS A 30 1.23 -9.21 8.06
C HIS A 30 0.76 -8.80 6.67
N PHE A 31 -0.40 -8.16 6.60
CA PHE A 31 -0.98 -7.65 5.35
C PHE A 31 -1.22 -6.14 5.41
N ILE A 32 -0.73 -5.42 4.42
CA ILE A 32 -0.89 -3.97 4.27
C ILE A 32 -1.44 -3.73 2.87
N PHE A 33 -2.74 -3.49 2.73
CA PHE A 33 -3.36 -3.40 1.40
C PHE A 33 -4.46 -2.36 1.25
N ASN A 34 -4.75 -1.94 0.01
CA ASN A 34 -5.78 -0.94 -0.29
C ASN A 34 -5.64 0.33 0.58
N ASN A 35 -4.42 0.76 0.90
CA ASN A 35 -4.21 2.01 1.63
C ASN A 35 -3.74 3.11 0.68
N TYR A 36 -4.12 4.34 1.00
CA TYR A 36 -3.73 5.55 0.29
C TYR A 36 -2.77 6.36 1.15
N PHE A 37 -1.56 6.60 0.65
CA PHE A 37 -0.55 7.44 1.29
C PHE A 37 -0.29 8.65 0.42
N HIS A 38 -0.43 9.84 1.02
CA HIS A 38 -0.13 11.09 0.35
C HIS A 38 0.61 12.04 1.29
N THR A 39 1.83 12.40 0.91
CA THR A 39 2.68 13.36 1.62
C THR A 39 3.06 12.91 3.03
N THR A 40 3.94 11.91 3.14
CA THR A 40 4.64 11.60 4.40
C THR A 40 5.94 12.39 4.51
N SER A 41 6.42 12.70 5.72
CA SER A 41 7.70 13.41 5.97
C SER A 41 8.77 12.55 6.67
N SER A 42 8.48 11.26 6.77
CA SER A 42 9.37 10.18 7.18
C SER A 42 8.80 8.87 6.63
N ARG A 43 9.49 7.76 6.90
CA ARG A 43 9.23 6.41 6.38
C ARG A 43 7.75 6.09 6.24
N THR A 44 7.34 5.91 4.99
CA THR A 44 5.96 5.61 4.63
C THR A 44 5.58 4.21 5.07
N ILE A 45 6.46 3.25 4.79
CA ILE A 45 6.41 1.91 5.36
C ILE A 45 7.79 1.60 5.94
N TYR A 46 7.85 1.07 7.16
CA TYR A 46 9.10 0.69 7.81
C TYR A 46 9.03 -0.72 8.35
N LEU A 47 9.79 -1.63 7.74
CA LEU A 47 10.06 -2.97 8.20
C LEU A 47 11.33 -2.94 9.06
N GLN A 48 11.19 -3.19 10.36
CA GLN A 48 12.34 -3.15 11.27
C GLN A 48 13.03 -4.51 11.34
N ASN A 49 14.36 -4.48 11.49
CA ASN A 49 15.08 -5.65 11.99
C ASN A 49 14.80 -5.77 13.49
N ASP A 50 14.35 -6.92 13.95
CA ASP A 50 14.16 -7.25 15.36
C ASP A 50 14.68 -8.69 15.57
N ASP A 51 15.56 -8.89 16.55
CA ASP A 51 16.23 -10.17 16.81
C ASP A 51 15.35 -11.12 17.62
N SER A 52 14.43 -10.56 18.40
CA SER A 52 13.55 -11.32 19.28
C SER A 52 12.40 -11.98 18.52
N ASP A 53 11.87 -11.29 17.52
CA ASP A 53 10.80 -11.77 16.65
C ASP A 53 10.98 -11.21 15.22
N PRO A 54 11.88 -11.82 14.43
CA PRO A 54 12.23 -11.34 13.09
C PRO A 54 11.05 -11.36 12.13
N LEU A 55 10.97 -10.34 11.28
CA LEU A 55 9.89 -10.23 10.30
C LEU A 55 10.01 -11.28 9.19
N ALA A 56 8.90 -11.95 8.92
CA ALA A 56 8.75 -12.84 7.77
C ALA A 56 7.35 -12.73 7.15
N ASP A 57 7.26 -13.00 5.85
CA ASP A 57 6.00 -13.10 5.10
C ASP A 57 5.14 -11.83 5.19
N ILE A 58 5.78 -10.66 4.99
CA ILE A 58 5.10 -9.37 5.01
C ILE A 58 4.56 -9.06 3.61
N ASN A 59 3.26 -8.76 3.52
CA ASN A 59 2.49 -8.68 2.29
C ASN A 59 1.94 -7.27 2.08
N ILE A 60 2.35 -6.60 1.00
CA ILE A 60 2.03 -5.20 0.72
C ILE A 60 1.39 -5.09 -0.66
N PHE A 61 0.06 -4.93 -0.73
CA PHE A 61 -0.70 -5.07 -1.99
C PHE A 61 -1.60 -3.88 -2.30
N PHE A 62 -1.78 -3.53 -3.58
CA PHE A 62 -2.82 -2.57 -4.00
C PHE A 62 -2.80 -1.24 -3.21
N ASN A 63 -1.65 -0.80 -2.72
CA ASN A 63 -1.52 0.52 -2.09
C ASN A 63 -1.20 1.56 -3.16
N THR A 64 -1.63 2.79 -2.94
CA THR A 64 -1.23 3.94 -3.75
C THR A 64 -0.43 4.89 -2.87
N ILE A 65 0.83 5.13 -3.22
CA ILE A 65 1.80 5.93 -2.46
C ILE A 65 2.30 7.09 -3.32
N ILE A 66 1.98 8.31 -2.91
CA ILE A 66 2.16 9.53 -3.71
C ILE A 66 2.92 10.59 -2.88
N ASN A 67 3.99 11.16 -3.45
CA ASN A 67 4.72 12.27 -2.83
C ASN A 67 5.21 11.96 -1.40
N CYS A 68 5.67 10.74 -1.21
CA CYS A 68 5.98 10.16 0.10
C CYS A 68 7.50 9.95 0.27
N GLU A 69 7.94 9.90 1.52
CA GLU A 69 9.29 9.42 1.86
C GLU A 69 9.40 7.89 1.67
N GLU A 70 10.58 7.35 1.93
CA GLU A 70 10.98 5.99 1.58
C GLU A 70 10.10 4.89 2.22
N VAL A 71 10.03 3.76 1.51
CA VAL A 71 9.71 2.45 2.09
C VAL A 71 11.01 1.81 2.53
N ARG A 72 11.20 1.70 3.85
CA ARG A 72 12.40 1.08 4.43
C ARG A 72 12.18 -0.41 4.64
N LEU A 73 12.92 -1.21 3.88
CA LEU A 73 12.77 -2.67 3.78
C LEU A 73 13.52 -3.42 4.89
N GLY A 74 14.40 -2.73 5.61
CA GLY A 74 15.14 -3.29 6.74
C GLY A 74 16.25 -2.37 7.24
N GLY A 75 17.34 -2.99 7.69
CA GLY A 75 18.59 -2.32 8.08
C GLY A 75 19.76 -3.29 8.17
N SER A 76 20.86 -2.82 8.76
CA SER A 76 22.05 -3.64 9.05
C SER A 76 21.74 -4.74 10.08
N GLY A 77 22.42 -5.89 9.97
CA GLY A 77 22.26 -7.02 10.91
C GLY A 77 21.86 -8.33 10.23
N ASN A 78 21.65 -9.38 11.03
CA ASN A 78 21.34 -10.75 10.57
C ASN A 78 19.83 -11.02 10.47
N ASP A 79 19.02 -10.29 11.21
CA ASP A 79 17.57 -10.48 11.35
C ASP A 79 16.79 -9.53 10.45
N LYS A 80 17.25 -9.45 9.19
CA LYS A 80 16.56 -8.68 8.15
C LYS A 80 15.21 -9.34 7.84
N PRO A 81 14.18 -8.55 7.50
CA PRO A 81 12.91 -9.06 7.02
C PRO A 81 13.10 -10.07 5.87
N ARG A 82 12.29 -11.14 5.87
CA ARG A 82 12.33 -12.20 4.86
C ARG A 82 10.97 -12.34 4.17
N ASN A 83 10.98 -12.81 2.92
CA ASN A 83 9.77 -13.12 2.14
C ASN A 83 8.78 -11.94 2.06
N VAL A 84 9.28 -10.72 1.85
CA VAL A 84 8.42 -9.54 1.72
C VAL A 84 7.84 -9.50 0.31
N THR A 85 6.53 -9.50 0.15
CA THR A 85 5.87 -9.44 -1.16
C THR A 85 5.24 -8.08 -1.41
N PHE A 86 5.59 -7.44 -2.51
CA PHE A 86 4.94 -6.25 -3.03
C PHE A 86 4.16 -6.61 -4.30
N ALA A 87 2.85 -6.42 -4.30
CA ALA A 87 2.02 -6.73 -5.48
C ALA A 87 1.05 -5.61 -5.84
N ASN A 88 1.00 -5.26 -7.12
CA ASN A 88 -0.01 -4.35 -7.68
C ASN A 88 -0.11 -3.00 -6.95
N ASN A 89 1.00 -2.47 -6.43
CA ASN A 89 1.04 -1.13 -5.83
C ASN A 89 1.35 -0.06 -6.88
N ILE A 90 0.93 1.18 -6.63
CA ILE A 90 1.36 2.38 -7.34
C ILE A 90 2.29 3.18 -6.42
N PHE A 91 3.48 3.51 -6.92
CA PHE A 91 4.43 4.39 -6.23
C PHE A 91 4.83 5.55 -7.15
N ILE A 92 4.43 6.78 -6.84
CA ILE A 92 4.78 7.92 -7.68
C ILE A 92 5.34 9.09 -6.89
N GLN A 93 6.25 9.80 -7.55
CA GLN A 93 6.87 11.01 -7.02
C GLN A 93 7.48 10.77 -5.62
N PRO A 94 8.31 9.72 -5.42
CA PRO A 94 9.03 9.61 -4.15
C PRO A 94 9.82 10.91 -3.92
N LYS A 95 9.87 11.35 -2.66
CA LYS A 95 10.57 12.60 -2.31
C LYS A 95 12.08 12.53 -2.59
N ASP A 96 12.64 11.31 -2.51
CA ASP A 96 13.99 10.98 -2.93
C ASP A 96 13.97 9.56 -3.55
N ASP A 97 14.65 8.59 -2.93
CA ASP A 97 14.60 7.19 -3.32
C ASP A 97 13.38 6.47 -2.71
N LEU A 98 12.65 5.71 -3.52
CA LEU A 98 11.46 4.98 -3.08
C LEU A 98 11.77 3.88 -2.05
N PHE A 99 12.85 3.13 -2.22
CA PHE A 99 13.22 2.03 -1.35
C PHE A 99 14.57 2.28 -0.67
N ASP A 100 14.61 2.00 0.63
CA ASP A 100 15.84 2.05 1.43
C ASP A 100 16.10 0.69 2.08
N ASN A 101 17.39 0.35 2.20
CA ASN A 101 17.89 -0.90 2.79
C ASN A 101 17.22 -2.18 2.24
N PRO A 102 17.21 -2.42 0.92
CA PRO A 102 16.70 -3.67 0.36
C PRO A 102 17.44 -4.88 0.96
N THR A 103 16.67 -5.91 1.29
CA THR A 103 17.16 -7.13 1.94
C THR A 103 17.62 -8.18 0.93
N GLY A 104 17.11 -8.11 -0.29
CA GLY A 104 17.30 -9.12 -1.34
C GLY A 104 16.32 -10.29 -1.23
N THR A 105 15.36 -10.21 -0.30
CA THR A 105 14.32 -11.23 -0.09
C THR A 105 12.94 -10.79 -0.60
N GLU A 106 12.87 -9.60 -1.19
CA GLU A 106 11.65 -9.02 -1.71
C GLU A 106 11.19 -9.73 -2.99
N ASN A 107 9.92 -10.07 -3.04
CA ASN A 107 9.23 -10.55 -4.22
C ASN A 107 8.35 -9.42 -4.79
N TRP A 108 8.52 -9.13 -6.08
CA TRP A 108 7.84 -8.02 -6.74
C TRP A 108 6.89 -8.55 -7.81
N ILE A 109 5.62 -8.19 -7.71
CA ILE A 109 4.56 -8.64 -8.62
C ILE A 109 3.84 -7.42 -9.17
N ASN A 110 4.24 -7.00 -10.36
CA ASN A 110 3.47 -6.08 -11.19
C ASN A 110 3.08 -4.76 -10.49
N ASN A 111 4.05 -4.15 -9.83
CA ASN A 111 3.90 -2.80 -9.27
C ASN A 111 4.19 -1.76 -10.36
N ILE A 112 3.52 -0.61 -10.30
CA ILE A 112 3.88 0.56 -11.11
C ILE A 112 4.67 1.51 -10.24
N SER A 113 5.76 2.05 -10.78
CA SER A 113 6.46 3.15 -10.12
C SER A 113 6.95 4.21 -11.09
N MET A 114 6.99 5.46 -10.65
CA MET A 114 7.63 6.55 -11.38
C MET A 114 8.47 7.40 -10.41
N GLY A 115 9.76 7.54 -10.73
CA GLY A 115 10.77 8.17 -9.87
C GLY A 115 11.93 7.25 -9.52
N SER A 116 12.86 7.75 -8.71
CA SER A 116 14.03 6.97 -8.28
C SER A 116 13.62 5.84 -7.33
N LEU A 117 14.21 4.67 -7.50
CA LEU A 117 13.98 3.54 -6.60
C LEU A 117 14.97 3.44 -5.44
N GLY A 118 16.15 4.07 -5.53
CA GLY A 118 17.28 3.82 -4.62
C GLY A 118 17.98 2.47 -4.82
N MET A 119 17.56 1.70 -5.82
CA MET A 119 18.12 0.40 -6.18
C MET A 119 17.90 0.12 -7.66
N SER A 120 18.57 -0.92 -8.19
CA SER A 120 18.26 -1.41 -9.54
C SER A 120 16.82 -1.90 -9.61
N ARG A 121 16.10 -1.49 -10.66
CA ARG A 121 14.70 -1.87 -10.89
C ARG A 121 14.58 -3.40 -11.03
N PRO A 122 13.95 -4.09 -10.07
CA PRO A 122 13.76 -5.53 -10.14
C PRO A 122 12.65 -5.87 -11.15
N GLN A 123 12.65 -7.11 -11.63
CA GLN A 123 11.52 -7.64 -12.37
C GLN A 123 10.26 -7.57 -11.49
N GLY A 124 9.14 -7.13 -12.04
CA GLY A 124 7.89 -6.96 -11.29
C GLY A 124 7.66 -5.54 -10.77
N ILE A 125 8.53 -4.58 -11.09
CA ILE A 125 8.22 -3.15 -11.02
C ILE A 125 8.34 -2.54 -12.42
N VAL A 126 7.22 -2.08 -12.96
CA VAL A 126 7.13 -1.40 -14.25
C VAL A 126 7.33 0.10 -14.05
N GLU A 127 8.19 0.70 -14.87
CA GLU A 127 8.33 2.15 -14.93
C GLU A 127 7.30 2.73 -15.89
N ALA A 128 6.27 3.36 -15.34
CA ALA A 128 5.20 4.00 -16.10
C ALA A 128 4.55 5.11 -15.27
N ASP A 129 4.05 6.13 -15.94
CA ASP A 129 3.14 7.09 -15.34
C ASP A 129 1.76 6.43 -15.19
N PRO A 130 1.22 6.26 -13.96
CA PRO A 130 -0.13 5.74 -13.76
C PRO A 130 -1.23 6.71 -14.19
N LEU A 131 -0.90 7.93 -14.65
CA LEU A 131 -1.84 8.93 -15.12
C LEU A 131 -2.95 9.22 -14.09
N LEU A 132 -2.53 9.60 -12.88
CA LEU A 132 -3.47 9.99 -11.83
C LEU A 132 -3.98 11.42 -12.06
N LEU A 133 -5.26 11.65 -11.77
CA LEU A 133 -5.91 12.96 -11.77
C LEU A 133 -6.37 13.31 -10.36
N ILE A 134 -6.32 14.60 -10.03
CA ILE A 134 -6.86 15.11 -8.77
C ILE A 134 -8.37 15.32 -8.97
N ASN A 135 -9.19 14.69 -8.13
CA ASN A 135 -10.64 14.87 -8.10
C ASN A 135 -11.04 16.18 -7.39
N ASP A 136 -12.33 16.48 -7.37
CA ASP A 136 -12.85 17.72 -6.77
C ASP A 136 -12.61 17.82 -5.25
N GLU A 137 -12.38 16.69 -4.58
CA GLU A 137 -12.05 16.60 -3.15
C GLU A 137 -10.54 16.76 -2.88
N GLY A 138 -9.72 16.88 -3.93
CA GLY A 138 -8.27 17.08 -3.81
C GLY A 138 -7.45 15.79 -3.68
N TYR A 139 -8.01 14.62 -4.00
CA TYR A 139 -7.34 13.32 -3.95
C TYR A 139 -7.09 12.74 -5.33
N TYR A 140 -6.08 11.88 -5.44
CA TYR A 140 -5.68 11.29 -6.70
C TYR A 140 -6.50 10.04 -7.03
N GLU A 141 -6.94 9.95 -8.28
CA GLU A 141 -7.69 8.83 -8.86
C GLU A 141 -7.11 8.44 -10.22
N LEU A 142 -7.45 7.24 -10.71
CA LEU A 142 -7.06 6.81 -12.05
C LEU A 142 -7.78 7.65 -13.12
N SER A 143 -7.05 8.07 -14.15
CA SER A 143 -7.67 8.55 -15.38
C SER A 143 -8.09 7.40 -16.30
N GLU A 144 -8.99 7.67 -17.25
CA GLU A 144 -9.51 6.69 -18.21
C GLU A 144 -8.42 6.00 -19.06
N SER A 145 -7.29 6.65 -19.29
CA SER A 145 -6.17 6.11 -20.06
C SER A 145 -5.07 5.49 -19.21
N SER A 146 -5.28 5.37 -17.89
CA SER A 146 -4.27 4.86 -16.97
C SER A 146 -3.80 3.45 -17.34
N PRO A 147 -2.47 3.17 -17.34
CA PRO A 147 -1.95 1.83 -17.51
C PRO A 147 -2.18 0.92 -16.29
N ALA A 148 -2.72 1.45 -15.19
CA ALA A 148 -3.09 0.67 -14.01
C ALA A 148 -4.41 -0.08 -14.21
N ILE A 149 -5.23 0.30 -15.20
CA ILE A 149 -6.56 -0.24 -15.44
C ILE A 149 -6.49 -1.67 -15.99
N ASN A 150 -7.24 -2.60 -15.40
CA ASN A 150 -7.29 -4.03 -15.72
C ASN A 150 -5.89 -4.64 -15.84
N ALA A 151 -4.96 -4.20 -15.00
CA ALA A 151 -3.55 -4.51 -15.15
C ALA A 151 -3.00 -5.33 -14.00
N ALA A 152 -3.75 -5.55 -12.91
CA ALA A 152 -3.26 -6.29 -11.77
C ALA A 152 -2.90 -7.75 -12.11
N LYS A 153 -2.05 -8.35 -11.29
CA LYS A 153 -1.56 -9.72 -11.48
C LYS A 153 -1.61 -10.50 -10.18
N GLY A 154 -2.10 -11.74 -10.27
CA GLY A 154 -2.08 -12.70 -9.17
C GLY A 154 -0.69 -13.25 -8.84
N GLY A 155 -0.64 -14.24 -7.95
CA GLY A 155 0.60 -14.90 -7.50
C GLY A 155 1.17 -14.34 -6.19
N TYR A 156 0.47 -13.37 -5.58
CA TYR A 156 0.71 -12.96 -4.20
C TYR A 156 -0.08 -13.86 -3.21
N PRO A 157 0.36 -13.99 -1.95
CA PRO A 157 -0.34 -14.77 -0.94
C PRO A 157 -1.80 -14.34 -0.71
N SER A 158 -2.69 -15.31 -0.52
CA SER A 158 -4.07 -15.06 -0.06
C SER A 158 -4.06 -14.50 1.36
N LEU A 159 -5.01 -13.60 1.65
CA LEU A 159 -5.23 -13.15 3.02
C LEU A 159 -5.78 -14.31 3.85
N PRO A 160 -5.46 -14.36 5.16
CA PRO A 160 -6.13 -15.29 6.07
C PRO A 160 -7.63 -14.97 6.10
N GLU A 161 -8.44 -15.91 6.57
CA GLU A 161 -9.83 -15.68 6.96
C GLU A 161 -9.94 -15.93 8.47
N PHE A 162 -10.48 -14.96 9.21
CA PHE A 162 -10.68 -15.08 10.65
C PHE A 162 -12.16 -15.25 10.96
N MET A 163 -12.52 -16.41 11.51
CA MET A 163 -13.90 -16.69 11.90
C MET A 163 -14.45 -15.62 12.85
N GLY A 164 -15.57 -14.99 12.47
CA GLY A 164 -16.23 -13.97 13.28
C GLY A 164 -15.68 -12.55 13.12
N VAL A 165 -14.73 -12.32 12.20
CA VAL A 165 -14.26 -10.98 11.84
C VAL A 165 -14.63 -10.69 10.40
N GLU A 166 -15.42 -9.64 10.19
CA GLU A 166 -15.78 -9.19 8.84
C GLU A 166 -14.73 -8.21 8.32
N TYR A 167 -14.04 -8.61 7.24
CA TYR A 167 -13.15 -7.77 6.45
C TYR A 167 -13.02 -8.34 5.04
N ASP A 168 -12.50 -7.52 4.13
CA ASP A 168 -12.32 -7.88 2.72
C ASP A 168 -11.08 -8.77 2.52
N HIS A 169 -11.21 -10.04 2.88
CA HIS A 169 -10.14 -11.04 2.72
C HIS A 169 -9.96 -11.52 1.27
N MET A 170 -10.90 -11.21 0.37
CA MET A 170 -10.86 -11.58 -1.05
C MET A 170 -10.37 -10.42 -1.95
N ILE A 171 -10.22 -9.22 -1.38
CA ILE A 171 -9.90 -7.98 -2.10
C ILE A 171 -10.99 -7.68 -3.14
N ASP A 172 -12.26 -7.93 -2.80
CA ASP A 172 -13.41 -7.70 -3.68
C ASP A 172 -13.85 -6.23 -3.66
N LEU A 173 -13.26 -5.43 -2.76
CA LEU A 173 -13.50 -4.02 -2.62
C LEU A 173 -12.21 -3.22 -2.79
N ASP A 174 -12.33 -1.99 -3.27
CA ASP A 174 -11.25 -1.00 -3.25
C ASP A 174 -11.27 -0.14 -1.96
N LEU A 175 -10.42 0.88 -1.90
CA LEU A 175 -10.33 1.81 -0.76
C LEU A 175 -11.68 2.46 -0.42
N MET A 176 -12.51 2.77 -1.41
CA MET A 176 -13.80 3.43 -1.25
C MET A 176 -14.97 2.44 -1.14
N GLN A 177 -14.66 1.15 -0.98
CA GLN A 177 -15.62 0.06 -1.02
C GLN A 177 -16.36 -0.06 -2.37
N GLN A 178 -15.77 0.40 -3.46
CA GLN A 178 -16.25 0.08 -4.80
C GLN A 178 -15.87 -1.37 -5.11
N SER A 179 -16.78 -2.10 -5.76
CA SER A 179 -16.53 -3.49 -6.13
C SER A 179 -15.42 -3.59 -7.16
N ARG A 180 -14.50 -4.54 -6.94
CA ARG A 180 -13.49 -4.96 -7.89
C ARG A 180 -13.97 -6.22 -8.65
N PRO A 181 -13.51 -6.46 -9.89
CA PRO A 181 -13.81 -7.70 -10.60
C PRO A 181 -13.23 -8.94 -9.91
N ASP A 182 -13.96 -10.06 -9.89
CA ASP A 182 -13.49 -11.32 -9.28
C ASP A 182 -12.16 -11.82 -9.90
N ASN A 183 -11.97 -11.60 -11.19
CA ASN A 183 -10.73 -11.98 -11.88
C ASN A 183 -9.64 -10.96 -11.56
N VAL A 184 -8.58 -11.40 -10.88
CA VAL A 184 -7.43 -10.55 -10.52
C VAL A 184 -6.82 -9.80 -11.71
N ASN A 185 -6.83 -10.38 -12.92
CA ASN A 185 -6.26 -9.72 -14.09
C ASN A 185 -7.15 -8.62 -14.68
N LEU A 186 -8.36 -8.46 -14.12
CA LEU A 186 -9.27 -7.35 -14.43
C LEU A 186 -9.32 -6.33 -13.29
N LYS A 187 -8.69 -6.60 -12.14
CA LYS A 187 -8.55 -5.60 -11.08
C LYS A 187 -7.54 -4.53 -11.50
N ASP A 188 -7.72 -3.33 -10.96
CA ASP A 188 -6.78 -2.24 -11.19
C ASP A 188 -5.61 -2.27 -10.19
N ILE A 189 -4.43 -1.85 -10.64
CA ILE A 189 -3.25 -1.64 -9.78
C ILE A 189 -3.50 -0.41 -8.89
N GLY A 190 -3.07 -0.48 -7.63
CA GLY A 190 -3.29 0.57 -6.64
C GLY A 190 -4.60 0.39 -5.89
N CYS A 191 -4.95 1.38 -5.06
CA CYS A 191 -6.00 1.25 -4.06
C CYS A 191 -7.42 1.60 -4.55
N SER A 192 -7.59 2.04 -5.79
CA SER A 192 -8.87 2.49 -6.35
C SER A 192 -9.16 1.78 -7.66
N GLU A 193 -10.43 1.48 -7.92
CA GLU A 193 -10.89 0.86 -9.16
C GLU A 193 -11.50 1.90 -10.13
N PHE A 194 -11.24 1.74 -11.42
CA PHE A 194 -11.84 2.52 -12.52
C PHE A 194 -13.01 1.75 -13.15
N PRO A 195 -14.09 2.43 -13.60
CA PRO A 195 -14.35 3.86 -13.47
C PRO A 195 -14.50 4.26 -11.99
N ASN A 196 -14.12 5.49 -11.63
CA ASN A 196 -14.20 5.99 -10.25
C ASN A 196 -15.68 6.29 -9.89
N GLU A 197 -16.52 5.26 -9.75
CA GLU A 197 -17.93 5.39 -9.38
C GLU A 197 -18.09 5.98 -7.97
N LYS A 198 -17.10 5.73 -7.11
CA LYS A 198 -16.96 6.34 -5.79
C LYS A 198 -15.74 7.25 -5.76
N VAL A 199 -15.98 8.52 -5.43
CA VAL A 199 -14.93 9.53 -5.28
C VAL A 199 -13.99 9.15 -4.15
N VAL A 200 -12.69 9.09 -4.43
CA VAL A 200 -11.63 8.86 -3.45
C VAL A 200 -11.57 10.04 -2.49
N GLN A 201 -11.91 9.78 -1.23
CA GLN A 201 -11.83 10.76 -0.15
C GLN A 201 -11.85 10.04 1.21
N PRO A 202 -11.30 10.63 2.27
CA PRO A 202 -11.44 10.09 3.62
C PRO A 202 -12.91 9.91 4.02
N PHE A 203 -13.22 8.78 4.65
CA PHE A 203 -14.54 8.54 5.23
C PHE A 203 -14.89 9.56 6.33
N ALA A 204 -13.87 10.05 7.04
CA ALA A 204 -14.01 11.08 8.05
C ALA A 204 -13.89 12.47 7.41
N HIS A 205 -14.95 13.26 7.52
CA HIS A 205 -15.02 14.64 7.03
C HIS A 205 -15.65 15.55 8.10
N PRO A 206 -15.51 16.90 7.98
CA PRO A 206 -16.03 17.82 9.00
C PRO A 206 -17.52 17.62 9.35
N ASN A 207 -18.33 17.17 8.39
CA ASN A 207 -19.77 16.95 8.62
C ASN A 207 -20.11 15.64 9.38
N ASN A 208 -19.17 14.73 9.61
CA ASN A 208 -19.43 13.44 10.31
C ASN A 208 -18.42 13.13 11.42
N THR A 209 -17.51 14.06 11.72
CA THR A 209 -16.52 13.92 12.78
C THR A 209 -16.39 15.17 13.62
N GLY A 210 -15.97 14.99 14.87
CA GLY A 210 -15.76 16.07 15.82
C GLY A 210 -17.00 16.38 16.67
N PRO A 211 -16.81 17.08 17.79
CA PRO A 211 -17.92 17.55 18.61
C PRO A 211 -18.76 18.59 17.86
N GLU A 212 -20.09 18.48 17.93
CA GLU A 212 -21.04 19.41 17.29
C GLU A 212 -20.83 20.88 17.70
N TYR A 213 -20.18 21.16 18.83
CA TYR A 213 -20.00 22.50 19.38
C TYR A 213 -18.78 23.27 18.82
N LEU A 214 -18.01 22.70 17.90
CA LEU A 214 -16.87 23.38 17.28
C LEU A 214 -17.22 24.11 15.97
N TRP A 215 -18.50 24.12 15.57
CA TRP A 215 -18.98 24.65 14.30
C TRP A 215 -20.10 25.69 14.50
#